data_AF-A0A928MRK4-F1
#
_entry.id   AF-A0A928MRK4-F1
#
_cell.length_a   1.000
_cell.length_b   1.000
_cell.length_c   1.000
_cell.angle_alpha   90.00
_cell.angle_beta   90.00
_cell.angle_gamma   90.00
#
_symmetry.space_group_name_H-M   'P 1'
#
loop_
_entity.id
_entity.type
_entity.pdbx_description
1 polymer ?
#
loop_
_entity_poly.entity_id
_entity_poly.type
_entity_poly.pdbx_seq_one_letter_code
_entity_poly.pdbx_strand_id
1 'polypeptide(L)'
;MYQYVYDDFEKVVEVIKRRIHDKRNKRITKEGKSLTQQKLVEGLHLTFESKKVPSRTTITKWEDMTNKSIPSLEQMLLLCNFFDCDINYFLGKNNIESEDNITIAKSLNLSLETVETLRHTPEYGSFLNDVIISKKLNLDIIRRINQLGKNMALEDILETSFKKEFFINLRAFFDEFYASIFPMDMSLEAFEKYLCNVFPYNKSFEPAKFLENNFEEDGKNFVLNKFEDFERATSNEQYKMIMASIADISYNYFISTQVAELSKQRVTITLLEMVEKIITDKANSLKEKMKNYADTNRN
;
A
#
# COMPACT_ATOMS: atom_id res chain seq x y z
N MET A 1 -25.80 -25.26 -40.20
CA MET A 1 -24.33 -25.27 -40.09
C MET A 1 -23.71 -23.93 -40.50
N TYR A 2 -24.04 -23.39 -41.69
CA TYR A 2 -23.55 -22.07 -42.15
C TYR A 2 -23.97 -20.88 -41.26
N GLN A 3 -25.19 -20.88 -40.71
CA GLN A 3 -25.67 -19.82 -39.80
C GLN A 3 -24.84 -19.74 -38.51
N TYR A 4 -24.48 -20.90 -37.94
CA TYR A 4 -23.75 -20.99 -36.66
C TYR A 4 -22.31 -20.48 -36.77
N VAL A 5 -21.63 -20.76 -37.89
CA VAL A 5 -20.27 -20.27 -38.19
C VAL A 5 -20.28 -18.76 -38.44
N TYR A 6 -21.38 -18.24 -39.00
CA TYR A 6 -21.55 -16.82 -39.30
C TYR A 6 -21.80 -15.99 -38.02
N ASP A 7 -22.63 -16.50 -37.11
CA ASP A 7 -22.90 -15.86 -35.80
C ASP A 7 -21.64 -15.78 -34.92
N ASP A 8 -20.75 -16.78 -35.00
CA ASP A 8 -19.47 -16.75 -34.29
C ASP A 8 -18.46 -15.77 -34.91
N PHE A 9 -18.48 -15.59 -36.24
CA PHE A 9 -17.61 -14.61 -36.89
C PHE A 9 -18.03 -13.17 -36.58
N GLU A 10 -19.32 -12.85 -36.61
CA GLU A 10 -19.80 -11.50 -36.28
C GLU A 10 -19.49 -11.12 -34.82
N LYS A 11 -19.60 -12.07 -33.88
CA LYS A 11 -19.17 -11.87 -32.48
C LYS A 11 -17.67 -11.58 -32.37
N VAL A 12 -16.83 -12.32 -33.09
CA VAL A 12 -15.37 -12.10 -33.07
C VAL A 12 -15.03 -10.71 -33.63
N VAL A 13 -15.66 -10.31 -34.73
CA VAL A 13 -15.51 -8.96 -35.29
C VAL A 13 -15.89 -7.91 -34.25
N GLU A 14 -17.04 -8.07 -33.60
CA GLU A 14 -17.50 -7.14 -32.57
C GLU A 14 -16.49 -7.00 -31.41
N VAL A 15 -15.95 -8.12 -30.94
CA VAL A 15 -14.97 -8.16 -29.85
C VAL A 15 -13.67 -7.46 -30.24
N ILE A 16 -13.14 -7.71 -31.44
CA ILE A 16 -11.92 -7.05 -31.94
C ILE A 16 -12.11 -5.53 -31.93
N LYS A 17 -13.21 -5.04 -32.49
CA LYS A 17 -13.50 -3.60 -32.60
C LYS A 17 -13.61 -2.93 -31.24
N ARG A 18 -14.36 -3.56 -30.34
CA ARG A 18 -14.52 -3.09 -28.96
C ARG A 18 -13.18 -3.02 -28.24
N ARG A 19 -12.35 -4.05 -28.35
CA ARG A 19 -11.01 -4.10 -27.72
C ARG A 19 -10.06 -3.03 -28.28
N ILE A 20 -10.10 -2.75 -29.58
CA ILE A 20 -9.32 -1.65 -30.18
C ILE A 20 -9.76 -0.31 -29.60
N HIS A 21 -11.07 -0.06 -29.57
CA HIS A 21 -11.64 1.18 -29.04
C HIS A 21 -11.30 1.38 -27.56
N ASP A 22 -11.52 0.35 -26.74
CA ASP A 22 -11.28 0.38 -25.29
C ASP A 22 -9.81 0.60 -24.97
N LYS A 23 -8.90 -0.15 -25.63
CA LYS A 23 -7.45 0.00 -25.44
C LYS A 23 -6.97 1.39 -25.84
N ARG A 24 -7.45 1.95 -26.95
CA ARG A 24 -7.12 3.32 -27.35
C ARG A 24 -7.59 4.33 -26.30
N ASN A 25 -8.84 4.24 -25.85
CA ASN A 25 -9.41 5.21 -24.90
C ASN A 25 -8.78 5.16 -23.52
N LYS A 26 -8.40 3.95 -23.05
CA LYS A 26 -7.70 3.75 -21.76
C LYS A 26 -6.26 4.25 -21.78
N ARG A 27 -5.63 4.33 -22.96
CA ARG A 27 -4.25 4.82 -23.07
C ARG A 27 -4.22 6.33 -22.95
N ILE A 28 -3.49 6.83 -21.95
CA ILE A 28 -3.34 8.25 -21.66
C ILE A 28 -2.01 8.75 -22.26
N THR A 29 -2.05 9.89 -22.96
CA THR A 29 -0.87 10.54 -23.50
C THR A 29 -0.08 11.25 -22.40
N LYS A 30 1.15 11.68 -22.70
CA LYS A 30 1.98 12.46 -21.75
C LYS A 30 1.28 13.73 -21.24
N GLU A 31 0.31 14.25 -21.99
CA GLU A 31 -0.50 15.42 -21.62
C GLU A 31 -1.77 15.07 -20.80
N GLY A 32 -1.93 13.83 -20.34
CA GLY A 32 -3.06 13.42 -19.51
C GLY A 32 -4.39 13.24 -20.26
N LYS A 33 -4.36 13.13 -21.60
CA LYS A 33 -5.55 12.97 -22.46
C LYS A 33 -5.64 11.56 -23.05
N SER A 34 -6.85 11.07 -23.32
CA SER A 34 -7.01 9.81 -24.07
C SER A 34 -6.34 9.90 -25.44
N LEU A 35 -5.72 8.80 -25.85
CA LEU A 35 -5.03 8.68 -27.13
C LEU A 35 -6.02 8.88 -28.28
N THR A 36 -5.77 9.85 -29.17
CA THR A 36 -6.62 10.03 -30.37
C THR A 36 -6.24 9.02 -31.45
N GLN A 37 -7.15 8.75 -32.39
CA GLN A 37 -6.88 7.89 -33.54
C GLN A 37 -5.67 8.40 -34.35
N GLN A 38 -5.51 9.72 -34.44
CA GLN A 38 -4.35 10.34 -35.10
C GLN A 38 -3.04 10.06 -34.35
N LYS A 39 -3.03 10.26 -33.02
CA LYS A 39 -1.86 9.96 -32.20
C LYS A 39 -1.52 8.46 -32.17
N LEU A 40 -2.50 7.58 -32.31
CA LEU A 40 -2.28 6.14 -32.46
C LEU A 40 -1.53 5.85 -33.77
N VAL A 41 -1.95 6.44 -34.90
CA VAL A 41 -1.23 6.29 -36.18
C VAL A 41 0.20 6.80 -36.07
N GLU A 42 0.42 7.96 -35.45
CA GLU A 42 1.75 8.53 -35.23
C GLU A 42 2.62 7.61 -34.37
N GLY A 43 2.05 7.08 -33.28
CA GLY A 43 2.73 6.10 -32.41
C GLY A 43 3.14 4.84 -33.17
N LEU A 44 2.25 4.29 -34.01
CA LEU A 44 2.56 3.12 -34.83
C LEU A 44 3.66 3.41 -35.87
N HIS A 45 3.71 4.62 -36.44
CA HIS A 45 4.80 5.03 -37.34
C HIS A 45 6.15 5.14 -36.63
N LEU A 46 6.16 5.54 -35.36
CA LEU A 46 7.40 5.65 -34.57
C LEU A 46 7.94 4.27 -34.18
N THR A 47 7.06 3.30 -33.94
CA THR A 47 7.45 1.94 -33.51
C THR A 47 7.82 1.03 -34.68
N PHE A 48 7.33 1.27 -35.89
CA PHE A 48 7.49 0.37 -37.02
C PHE A 48 7.84 1.10 -38.33
N GLU A 49 8.92 0.67 -38.99
CA GLU A 49 9.25 1.13 -40.34
C GLU A 49 8.34 0.45 -41.37
N SER A 50 7.61 1.24 -42.18
CA SER A 50 7.07 0.94 -43.54
C SER A 50 5.57 1.17 -43.79
N LYS A 51 5.22 1.09 -45.09
CA LYS A 51 3.93 1.25 -45.81
C LYS A 51 2.71 0.48 -45.25
N LYS A 52 2.83 -0.21 -44.11
CA LYS A 52 1.79 -1.07 -43.53
C LYS A 52 1.03 -0.41 -42.36
N VAL A 53 1.49 0.76 -41.91
CA VAL A 53 0.79 1.50 -40.86
C VAL A 53 -0.57 1.97 -41.39
N PRO A 54 -1.69 1.67 -40.69
CA PRO A 54 -3.02 2.07 -41.13
C PRO A 54 -3.20 3.58 -41.10
N SER A 55 -3.99 4.10 -42.04
CA SER A 55 -4.41 5.51 -42.01
C SER A 55 -5.35 5.79 -40.84
N ARG A 56 -5.47 7.06 -40.43
CA ARG A 56 -6.45 7.49 -39.41
C ARG A 56 -7.86 6.99 -39.74
N THR A 57 -8.27 7.15 -41.00
CA THR A 57 -9.58 6.72 -41.51
C THR A 57 -9.76 5.21 -41.40
N THR A 58 -8.69 4.43 -41.59
CA THR A 58 -8.71 2.98 -41.41
C THR A 58 -8.97 2.61 -39.94
N ILE A 59 -8.31 3.29 -38.99
CA ILE A 59 -8.55 3.09 -37.55
C ILE A 59 -9.99 3.47 -37.19
N THR A 60 -10.51 4.59 -37.71
CA THR A 60 -11.92 4.97 -37.48
C THR A 60 -12.89 3.88 -37.95
N LYS A 61 -12.63 3.24 -39.10
CA LYS A 61 -13.45 2.12 -39.60
C LYS A 61 -13.36 0.87 -38.72
N TRP A 62 -12.23 0.65 -38.07
CA TRP A 62 -12.07 -0.46 -37.13
C TRP A 62 -12.79 -0.21 -35.81
N GLU A 63 -12.94 1.04 -35.38
CA GLU A 63 -13.69 1.37 -34.17
C GLU A 63 -15.21 1.52 -34.42
N ASP A 64 -15.61 1.70 -35.68
CA ASP A 64 -17.02 1.79 -36.08
C ASP A 64 -17.69 0.41 -36.09
N MET A 65 -18.64 0.21 -35.18
CA MET A 65 -19.41 -1.03 -35.02
C MET A 65 -20.32 -1.35 -36.21
N THR A 66 -20.66 -0.36 -37.03
CA THR A 66 -21.53 -0.55 -38.21
C THR A 66 -20.75 -1.07 -39.42
N ASN A 67 -19.43 -0.96 -39.40
CA ASN A 67 -18.55 -1.43 -40.47
C ASN A 67 -18.14 -2.90 -40.23
N LYS A 68 -17.81 -3.68 -41.28
CA LYS A 68 -17.27 -5.05 -41.14
C LYS A 68 -15.75 -5.14 -41.30
N SER A 69 -15.09 -4.03 -41.61
CA SER A 69 -13.64 -3.94 -41.74
C SER A 69 -12.96 -4.24 -40.41
N ILE A 70 -12.00 -5.16 -40.43
CA ILE A 70 -11.11 -5.49 -39.32
C ILE A 70 -9.64 -5.35 -39.77
N PRO A 71 -8.67 -5.23 -38.84
CA PRO A 71 -7.26 -5.21 -39.20
C PRO A 71 -6.82 -6.54 -39.83
N SER A 72 -5.80 -6.51 -40.69
CA SER A 72 -5.10 -7.75 -41.08
C SER A 72 -4.34 -8.35 -39.89
N LEU A 73 -3.95 -9.63 -39.95
CA LEU A 73 -3.15 -10.25 -38.88
C LEU A 73 -1.87 -9.46 -38.58
N GLU A 74 -1.18 -8.99 -39.61
CA GLU A 74 0.01 -8.14 -39.44
C GLU A 74 -0.34 -6.85 -38.68
N GLN A 75 -1.44 -6.18 -39.05
CA GLN A 75 -1.88 -4.96 -38.36
C GLN A 75 -2.35 -5.24 -36.94
N MET A 76 -2.96 -6.40 -36.67
CA MET A 76 -3.30 -6.82 -35.32
C MET A 76 -2.05 -7.02 -34.48
N LEU A 77 -0.99 -7.63 -35.01
CA LEU A 77 0.29 -7.76 -34.31
C LEU A 77 0.94 -6.40 -34.01
N LEU A 78 0.82 -5.43 -34.93
CA LEU A 78 1.26 -4.06 -34.67
C LEU A 78 0.49 -3.43 -33.49
N LEU A 79 -0.83 -3.61 -33.45
CA LEU A 79 -1.67 -3.13 -32.35
C LEU A 79 -1.36 -3.87 -31.05
N CYS A 80 -1.14 -5.19 -31.08
CA CYS A 80 -0.74 -6.01 -29.93
C CYS A 80 0.54 -5.45 -29.30
N ASN A 81 1.57 -5.24 -30.11
CA ASN A 81 2.85 -4.69 -29.67
C ASN A 81 2.72 -3.25 -29.15
N PHE A 82 1.87 -2.43 -29.78
CA PHE A 82 1.67 -1.05 -29.33
C PHE A 82 0.90 -0.96 -28.01
N PHE A 83 -0.10 -1.83 -27.81
CA PHE A 83 -0.95 -1.85 -26.62
C PHE A 83 -0.49 -2.82 -25.53
N ASP A 84 0.64 -3.50 -25.73
CA ASP A 84 1.22 -4.50 -24.83
C ASP A 84 0.21 -5.59 -24.44
N CYS A 85 -0.42 -6.18 -25.45
CA CYS A 85 -1.38 -7.25 -25.26
C CYS A 85 -1.24 -8.40 -26.24
N ASP A 86 -1.78 -9.56 -25.86
CA ASP A 86 -1.68 -10.79 -26.61
C ASP A 86 -2.70 -10.84 -27.75
N ILE A 87 -2.33 -11.50 -28.85
CA ILE A 87 -3.24 -11.67 -29.99
C ILE A 87 -4.51 -12.46 -29.62
N ASN A 88 -4.41 -13.39 -28.66
CA ASN A 88 -5.56 -14.16 -28.16
C ASN A 88 -6.57 -13.26 -27.43
N TYR A 89 -6.09 -12.20 -26.79
CA TYR A 89 -6.95 -11.14 -26.29
C TYR A 89 -7.57 -10.38 -27.46
N PHE A 90 -6.84 -9.90 -28.46
CA PHE A 90 -7.54 -9.18 -29.54
C PHE A 90 -8.61 -10.01 -30.26
N LEU A 91 -8.37 -11.31 -30.42
CA LEU A 91 -9.28 -12.24 -31.09
C LEU A 91 -10.46 -12.73 -30.23
N GLY A 92 -10.58 -12.31 -28.97
CA GLY A 92 -11.69 -12.75 -28.13
C GLY A 92 -11.57 -14.17 -27.56
N LYS A 93 -10.42 -14.85 -27.73
CA LYS A 93 -10.22 -16.23 -27.25
C LYS A 93 -10.13 -16.31 -25.72
N ASN A 94 -9.59 -15.28 -25.09
CA ASN A 94 -9.55 -15.14 -23.64
C ASN A 94 -9.72 -13.66 -23.25
N ASN A 95 -9.85 -13.39 -21.95
CA ASN A 95 -9.92 -12.02 -21.41
C ASN A 95 -8.58 -11.59 -20.78
N ILE A 96 -7.49 -12.30 -21.07
CA ILE A 96 -6.17 -12.06 -20.48
C ILE A 96 -5.43 -11.10 -21.40
N GLU A 97 -5.23 -9.85 -20.97
CA GLU A 97 -4.61 -8.84 -21.81
C GLU A 97 -3.15 -9.18 -22.14
N SER A 98 -2.37 -9.63 -21.15
CA SER A 98 -0.99 -10.10 -21.37
C SER A 98 -0.64 -11.17 -20.34
N GLU A 99 -0.40 -12.40 -20.80
CA GLU A 99 0.06 -13.50 -19.95
C GLU A 99 1.43 -13.20 -19.33
N ASP A 100 2.30 -12.52 -20.08
CA ASP A 100 3.62 -12.07 -19.62
C ASP A 100 3.49 -11.11 -18.44
N ASN A 101 2.63 -10.09 -18.54
CA ASN A 101 2.46 -9.13 -17.44
C ASN A 101 1.86 -9.78 -16.20
N ILE A 102 0.93 -10.73 -16.37
CA ILE A 102 0.41 -11.52 -15.24
C ILE A 102 1.52 -12.35 -14.59
N THR A 103 2.39 -12.95 -15.40
CA THR A 103 3.51 -13.77 -14.91
C THR A 103 4.53 -12.93 -14.16
N ILE A 104 4.88 -11.76 -14.68
CA ILE A 104 5.76 -10.79 -14.01
C ILE A 104 5.13 -10.30 -12.70
N ALA A 105 3.86 -9.91 -12.72
CA ALA A 105 3.13 -9.45 -11.55
C ALA A 105 3.15 -10.50 -10.43
N LYS A 106 2.85 -11.76 -10.77
CA LYS A 106 2.87 -12.87 -9.80
C LYS A 106 4.26 -13.18 -9.27
N SER A 107 5.26 -13.27 -10.14
CA SER A 107 6.63 -13.65 -9.75
C SER A 107 7.32 -12.59 -8.88
N LEU A 108 7.00 -11.30 -9.08
CA LEU A 108 7.57 -10.19 -8.33
C LEU A 108 6.64 -9.66 -7.21
N ASN A 109 5.47 -10.28 -7.03
CA ASN A 109 4.43 -9.83 -6.10
C ASN A 109 4.04 -8.35 -6.30
N LEU A 110 3.83 -7.95 -7.55
CA LEU A 110 3.40 -6.62 -7.96
C LEU A 110 1.94 -6.64 -8.42
N SER A 111 1.27 -5.48 -8.39
CA SER A 111 0.00 -5.33 -9.09
C SER A 111 0.23 -5.28 -10.60
N LEU A 112 -0.76 -5.73 -11.39
CA LEU A 112 -0.70 -5.66 -12.85
C LEU A 112 -0.48 -4.23 -13.35
N GLU A 113 -1.16 -3.27 -12.74
CA GLU A 113 -1.03 -1.83 -13.00
C GLU A 113 0.41 -1.33 -12.77
N THR A 114 1.10 -1.85 -11.75
CA THR A 114 2.49 -1.48 -11.49
C THR A 114 3.41 -1.99 -12.60
N VAL A 115 3.21 -3.23 -13.06
CA VAL A 115 4.00 -3.80 -14.17
C VAL A 115 3.80 -2.98 -15.46
N GLU A 116 2.55 -2.62 -15.78
CA GLU A 116 2.23 -1.79 -16.94
C GLU A 116 2.87 -0.40 -16.83
N THR A 117 2.77 0.24 -15.65
CA THR A 117 3.36 1.56 -15.40
C THR A 117 4.88 1.55 -15.57
N LEU A 118 5.55 0.51 -15.05
CA LEU A 118 7.01 0.36 -15.16
C LEU A 118 7.49 0.11 -16.58
N ARG A 119 6.72 -0.63 -17.40
CA ARG A 119 7.03 -0.80 -18.83
C ARG A 119 6.97 0.52 -19.60
N HIS A 120 6.05 1.41 -19.23
CA HIS A 120 5.82 2.67 -19.94
C HIS A 120 6.62 3.86 -19.42
N THR A 121 7.23 3.74 -18.24
CA THR A 121 7.95 4.82 -17.58
C THR A 121 9.35 4.38 -17.18
N PRO A 122 10.33 4.38 -18.11
CA PRO A 122 11.70 3.94 -17.84
C PRO A 122 12.36 4.66 -16.66
N GLU A 123 12.00 5.92 -16.41
CA GLU A 123 12.48 6.72 -15.29
C GLU A 123 12.14 6.08 -13.94
N TYR A 124 10.96 5.45 -13.82
CA TYR A 124 10.55 4.75 -12.60
C TYR A 124 11.38 3.49 -12.39
N GLY A 125 11.71 2.76 -13.46
CA GLY A 125 12.60 1.60 -13.38
C GLY A 125 13.99 1.95 -12.87
N SER A 126 14.57 3.06 -13.36
CA SER A 126 15.87 3.55 -12.87
C SER A 126 15.81 3.91 -11.39
N PHE A 127 14.78 4.64 -10.96
CA PHE A 127 14.62 5.00 -9.56
C PHE A 127 14.41 3.77 -8.66
N LEU A 128 13.59 2.81 -9.09
CA LEU A 128 13.39 1.56 -8.35
C LEU A 128 14.67 0.76 -8.22
N ASN A 129 15.54 0.73 -9.24
CA ASN A 129 16.85 0.08 -9.12
C ASN A 129 17.69 0.73 -8.01
N ASP A 130 17.75 2.07 -7.98
CA ASP A 130 18.50 2.81 -6.97
C ASP A 130 17.96 2.55 -5.54
N VAL A 131 16.63 2.46 -5.41
CA VAL A 131 15.95 2.11 -4.15
C VAL A 131 16.21 0.65 -3.75
N ILE A 132 15.95 -0.32 -4.63
CA ILE A 132 15.98 -1.76 -4.33
C ILE A 132 17.39 -2.27 -4.03
N ILE A 133 18.41 -1.75 -4.71
CA ILE A 133 19.81 -2.15 -4.52
C ILE A 133 20.31 -1.82 -3.10
N SER A 134 19.66 -0.88 -2.39
CA SER A 134 19.90 -0.57 -0.98
C SER A 134 19.30 -1.61 0.00
N LYS A 135 19.55 -2.91 -0.26
CA LYS A 135 18.94 -4.07 0.41
C LYS A 135 18.85 -3.98 1.94
N LYS A 136 19.92 -3.54 2.60
CA LYS A 136 19.98 -3.46 4.07
C LYS A 136 19.00 -2.43 4.64
N LEU A 137 18.94 -1.23 4.03
CA LEU A 137 18.05 -0.15 4.46
C LEU A 137 16.58 -0.55 4.25
N ASN A 138 16.28 -1.18 3.11
CA ASN A 138 14.91 -1.62 2.78
C ASN A 138 14.37 -2.67 3.75
N LEU A 139 15.18 -3.66 4.14
CA LEU A 139 14.75 -4.68 5.10
C LEU A 139 14.46 -4.09 6.48
N ASP A 140 15.25 -3.12 6.93
CA ASP A 140 15.02 -2.43 8.20
C ASP A 140 13.73 -1.59 8.16
N ILE A 141 13.46 -0.91 7.05
CA ILE A 141 12.19 -0.17 6.85
C ILE A 141 11.00 -1.14 6.88
N ILE A 142 11.05 -2.24 6.12
CA ILE A 142 9.95 -3.23 6.06
C ILE A 142 9.67 -3.81 7.44
N ARG A 143 10.72 -4.22 8.18
CA ARG A 143 10.57 -4.77 9.53
C ARG A 143 9.88 -3.78 10.47
N ARG A 144 10.27 -2.50 10.41
CA ARG A 144 9.69 -1.45 11.26
C ARG A 144 8.25 -1.13 10.86
N ILE A 145 7.94 -1.07 9.57
CA ILE A 145 6.55 -0.88 9.09
C ILE A 145 5.66 -2.02 9.61
N ASN A 146 6.12 -3.27 9.50
CA ASN A 146 5.37 -4.42 10.01
C ASN A 146 5.17 -4.36 11.53
N GLN A 147 6.18 -3.91 12.27
CA GLN A 147 6.07 -3.69 13.72
C GLN A 147 5.04 -2.59 14.03
N LEU A 148 5.07 -1.47 13.32
CA LEU A 148 4.09 -0.38 13.47
C LEU A 148 2.67 -0.86 13.15
N GLY A 149 2.49 -1.69 12.12
CA GLY A 149 1.20 -2.29 11.78
C GLY A 149 0.63 -3.15 12.91
N LYS A 150 1.47 -3.94 13.59
CA LYS A 150 1.05 -4.70 14.77
C LYS A 150 0.63 -3.80 15.94
N ASN A 151 1.28 -2.64 16.08
CA ASN A 151 0.99 -1.71 17.17
C ASN A 151 -0.38 -1.01 16.98
N MET A 152 -0.79 -0.73 15.74
CA MET A 152 -2.14 -0.20 15.47
C MET A 152 -3.25 -1.18 15.87
N ALA A 153 -3.05 -2.49 15.67
CA ALA A 153 -4.05 -3.48 16.06
C ALA A 153 -4.29 -3.55 17.59
N LEU A 154 -3.35 -3.04 18.41
CA LEU A 154 -3.52 -2.93 19.85
C LEU A 154 -4.33 -1.68 20.27
N GLU A 155 -4.48 -0.68 19.39
CA GLU A 155 -5.28 0.53 19.66
C GLU A 155 -6.77 0.20 19.73
N ASP A 156 -7.25 -0.62 18.79
CA ASP A 156 -8.63 -1.09 18.74
C ASP A 156 -9.07 -1.75 20.06
N ILE A 157 -8.18 -2.52 20.70
CA ILE A 157 -8.45 -3.19 21.98
C ILE A 157 -8.75 -2.17 23.09
N LEU A 158 -8.07 -1.02 23.09
CA LEU A 158 -8.30 0.00 24.11
C LEU A 158 -9.57 0.80 23.85
N GLU A 159 -9.88 1.07 22.58
CA GLU A 159 -11.12 1.73 22.20
C GLU A 159 -12.35 0.90 22.55
N THR A 160 -12.25 -0.44 22.49
CA THR A 160 -13.35 -1.32 22.93
C THR A 160 -13.34 -1.65 24.42
N SER A 161 -12.22 -1.41 25.13
CA SER A 161 -12.10 -1.69 26.57
C SER A 161 -12.43 -0.51 27.47
N PHE A 162 -12.09 0.72 27.07
CA PHE A 162 -12.20 1.91 27.89
C PHE A 162 -13.02 3.00 27.22
N LYS A 163 -13.79 3.73 28.02
CA LYS A 163 -14.48 4.92 27.52
C LYS A 163 -13.45 5.95 27.08
N LYS A 164 -13.78 6.70 26.02
CA LYS A 164 -12.88 7.66 25.38
C LYS A 164 -12.20 8.64 26.35
N GLU A 165 -12.95 9.24 27.27
CA GLU A 165 -12.38 10.20 28.24
C GLU A 165 -11.38 9.52 29.19
N PHE A 166 -11.71 8.31 29.65
CA PHE A 166 -10.83 7.54 30.51
C PHE A 166 -9.56 7.08 29.78
N PHE A 167 -9.70 6.64 28.52
CA PHE A 167 -8.56 6.28 27.67
C PHE A 167 -7.58 7.45 27.48
N ILE A 168 -8.09 8.66 27.21
CA ILE A 168 -7.25 9.87 27.08
C ILE A 168 -6.47 10.12 28.37
N ASN A 169 -7.15 10.03 29.52
CA ASN A 169 -6.51 10.21 30.82
C ASN A 169 -5.46 9.12 31.10
N LEU A 170 -5.77 7.85 30.81
CA LEU A 170 -4.82 6.74 30.94
C LEU A 170 -3.56 6.96 30.11
N ARG A 171 -3.68 7.48 28.88
CA ARG A 171 -2.52 7.82 28.06
C ARG A 171 -1.66 8.90 28.75
N ALA A 172 -2.27 9.96 29.27
CA ALA A 172 -1.56 11.01 29.98
C ALA A 172 -0.85 10.49 31.25
N PHE A 173 -1.52 9.62 32.03
CA PHE A 173 -0.93 8.97 33.19
C PHE A 173 0.24 8.07 32.81
N PHE A 174 0.11 7.33 31.72
CA PHE A 174 1.21 6.51 31.22
C PHE A 174 2.40 7.36 30.76
N ASP A 175 2.17 8.48 30.06
CA ASP A 175 3.25 9.37 29.61
C ASP A 175 4.01 9.98 30.81
N GLU A 176 3.30 10.36 31.88
CA GLU A 176 3.92 10.82 33.12
C GLU A 176 4.70 9.70 33.83
N PHE A 177 4.14 8.50 33.91
CA PHE A 177 4.83 7.32 34.41
C PHE A 177 6.11 7.02 33.62
N TYR A 178 6.03 7.01 32.29
CA TYR A 178 7.15 6.72 31.40
C TYR A 178 8.28 7.73 31.55
N ALA A 179 7.94 9.01 31.77
CA ALA A 179 8.92 10.07 31.99
C ALA A 179 9.54 10.06 33.40
N SER A 180 8.85 9.48 34.39
CA SER A 180 9.26 9.52 35.80
C SER A 180 10.00 8.26 36.30
N ILE A 181 9.95 7.15 35.55
CA ILE A 181 10.61 5.90 35.94
C ILE A 181 11.92 5.67 35.17
N PHE A 182 12.90 5.05 35.83
CA PHE A 182 14.10 4.60 35.13
C PHE A 182 13.78 3.46 34.16
N PRO A 183 14.37 3.44 32.95
CA PRO A 183 14.06 2.41 31.95
C PRO A 183 14.25 0.96 32.41
N MET A 184 15.18 0.71 33.34
CA MET A 184 15.44 -0.64 33.88
C MET A 184 14.36 -1.12 34.87
N ASP A 185 13.62 -0.18 35.47
CA ASP A 185 12.55 -0.46 36.43
C ASP A 185 11.16 -0.44 35.76
N MET A 186 11.12 -0.24 34.45
CA MET A 186 9.89 -0.15 33.67
C MET A 186 9.27 -1.55 33.53
N SER A 187 8.20 -1.79 34.27
CA SER A 187 7.44 -3.05 34.22
C SER A 187 5.94 -2.80 34.37
N LEU A 188 5.15 -3.84 34.08
CA LEU A 188 3.71 -3.84 34.28
C LEU A 188 3.35 -3.61 35.76
N GLU A 189 4.08 -4.26 36.67
CA GLU A 189 3.88 -4.13 38.12
C GLU A 189 4.21 -2.71 38.61
N ALA A 190 5.25 -2.09 38.04
CA ALA A 190 5.59 -0.71 38.36
C ALA A 190 4.49 0.26 37.90
N PHE A 191 3.89 0.01 36.74
CA PHE A 191 2.77 0.80 36.23
C PHE A 191 1.49 0.59 37.06
N GLU A 192 1.16 -0.65 37.44
CA GLU A 192 0.05 -0.94 38.35
C GLU A 192 0.20 -0.19 39.68
N LYS A 193 1.41 -0.20 40.25
CA LYS A 193 1.72 0.54 41.48
C LYS A 193 1.57 2.05 41.28
N TYR A 194 1.97 2.58 40.13
CA TYR A 194 1.75 3.99 39.79
C TYR A 194 0.26 4.32 39.70
N LEU A 195 -0.55 3.50 39.04
CA LEU A 195 -2.02 3.68 38.96
C LEU A 195 -2.66 3.69 40.34
N CYS A 196 -2.20 2.86 41.27
CA CYS A 196 -2.69 2.87 42.66
C CYS A 196 -2.38 4.18 43.41
N ASN A 197 -1.37 4.94 42.99
CA ASN A 197 -1.09 6.27 43.54
C ASN A 197 -1.96 7.35 42.88
N VAL A 198 -2.24 7.22 41.59
CA VAL A 198 -3.13 8.13 40.82
C VAL A 198 -4.59 7.98 41.27
N PHE A 199 -5.02 6.73 41.50
CA PHE A 199 -6.37 6.38 41.94
C PHE A 199 -6.33 5.73 43.33
N PRO A 200 -6.02 6.49 44.40
CA PRO A 200 -5.85 5.89 45.72
C PRO A 200 -7.15 5.29 46.25
N TYR A 201 -7.06 4.06 46.77
CA TYR A 201 -8.17 3.44 47.46
C TYR A 201 -8.62 4.28 48.66
N ASN A 202 -9.93 4.46 48.77
CA ASN A 202 -10.58 4.94 49.97
C ASN A 202 -11.80 4.08 50.27
N LYS A 203 -12.29 4.09 51.52
CA LYS A 203 -13.44 3.26 51.93
C LYS A 203 -14.74 3.58 51.19
N SER A 204 -14.82 4.74 50.53
CA SER A 204 -15.96 5.17 49.71
C SER A 204 -15.77 4.83 48.23
N PHE A 205 -14.72 4.09 47.86
CA PHE A 205 -14.51 3.64 46.50
C PHE A 205 -15.60 2.63 46.13
N GLU A 206 -16.31 2.90 45.04
CA GLU A 206 -17.42 2.09 44.51
C GLU A 206 -16.96 1.38 43.22
N PRO A 207 -16.53 0.10 43.28
CA PRO A 207 -15.97 -0.61 42.13
C PRO A 207 -16.91 -0.71 40.94
N ALA A 208 -18.19 -1.00 41.18
CA ALA A 208 -19.21 -1.11 40.12
C ALA A 208 -19.39 0.21 39.36
N LYS A 209 -19.48 1.33 40.09
CA LYS A 209 -19.61 2.67 39.50
C LYS A 209 -18.34 3.08 38.76
N PHE A 210 -17.17 2.68 39.25
CA PHE A 210 -15.91 2.91 38.56
C PHE A 210 -15.87 2.18 37.22
N LEU A 211 -16.26 0.90 37.18
CA LEU A 211 -16.37 0.13 35.94
C LEU A 211 -17.38 0.75 34.97
N GLU A 212 -18.56 1.13 35.47
CA GLU A 212 -19.60 1.72 34.64
C GLU A 212 -19.17 3.05 34.01
N ASN A 213 -18.43 3.88 34.74
CA ASN A 213 -18.00 5.19 34.27
C ASN A 213 -16.79 5.15 33.33
N ASN A 214 -15.90 4.17 33.49
CA ASN A 214 -14.59 4.20 32.83
C ASN A 214 -14.37 3.08 31.79
N PHE A 215 -15.14 1.99 31.87
CA PHE A 215 -14.98 0.84 30.97
C PHE A 215 -16.14 0.74 29.98
N GLU A 216 -15.81 0.24 28.79
CA GLU A 216 -16.75 -0.28 27.81
C GLU A 216 -17.03 -1.77 28.07
N GLU A 217 -17.88 -2.42 27.28
CA GLU A 217 -18.30 -3.81 27.53
C GLU A 217 -17.14 -4.81 27.50
N ASP A 218 -16.24 -4.74 26.51
CA ASP A 218 -15.11 -5.70 26.43
C ASP A 218 -14.19 -5.58 27.64
N GLY A 219 -13.96 -4.36 28.12
CA GLY A 219 -13.15 -4.11 29.29
C GLY A 219 -13.80 -4.64 30.57
N LYS A 220 -15.11 -4.48 30.73
CA LYS A 220 -15.86 -5.07 31.86
C LYS A 220 -15.80 -6.61 31.80
N ASN A 221 -16.01 -7.18 30.62
CA ASN A 221 -15.93 -8.62 30.38
C ASN A 221 -14.53 -9.15 30.69
N PHE A 222 -13.47 -8.40 30.35
CA PHE A 222 -12.10 -8.76 30.70
C PHE A 222 -11.92 -8.90 32.21
N VAL A 223 -12.39 -7.94 33.01
CA VAL A 223 -12.30 -8.00 34.48
C VAL A 223 -13.00 -9.24 35.03
N LEU A 224 -14.25 -9.46 34.59
CA LEU A 224 -15.08 -10.57 35.08
C LEU A 224 -14.54 -11.94 34.67
N ASN A 225 -13.99 -12.06 33.46
CA ASN A 225 -13.39 -13.32 32.98
C ASN A 225 -12.03 -13.60 33.62
N LYS A 226 -11.25 -12.56 33.94
CA LYS A 226 -9.95 -12.72 34.58
C LYS A 226 -10.07 -13.05 36.07
N PHE A 227 -11.11 -12.53 36.73
CA PHE A 227 -11.33 -12.68 38.17
C PHE A 227 -12.71 -13.27 38.46
N GLU A 228 -12.82 -14.60 38.52
CA GLU A 228 -14.08 -15.32 38.72
C GLU A 228 -14.84 -14.90 39.99
N ASP A 229 -14.12 -14.57 41.07
CA ASP A 229 -14.71 -14.15 42.35
C ASP A 229 -14.88 -12.63 42.48
N PHE A 230 -14.78 -11.85 41.38
CA PHE A 230 -14.85 -10.40 41.42
C PHE A 230 -16.09 -9.89 42.17
N GLU A 231 -17.28 -10.44 41.91
CA GLU A 231 -18.52 -10.01 42.56
C GLU A 231 -18.60 -10.38 44.05
N ARG A 232 -17.85 -11.40 44.49
CA ARG A 232 -17.84 -11.89 45.87
C ARG A 232 -16.74 -11.25 46.72
N ALA A 233 -15.75 -10.65 46.07
CA ALA A 233 -14.63 -9.98 46.69
C ALA A 233 -15.05 -8.71 47.45
N THR A 234 -14.25 -8.34 48.45
CA THR A 234 -14.42 -7.07 49.16
C THR A 234 -14.14 -5.87 48.25
N SER A 235 -14.66 -4.69 48.58
CA SER A 235 -14.41 -3.46 47.79
C SER A 235 -12.91 -3.17 47.59
N ASN A 236 -12.08 -3.47 48.58
CA ASN A 236 -10.62 -3.31 48.47
C ASN A 236 -9.99 -4.32 47.49
N GLU A 237 -10.47 -5.56 47.49
CA GLU A 237 -10.00 -6.60 46.55
C GLU A 237 -10.47 -6.30 45.13
N GLN A 238 -11.74 -5.92 44.95
CA GLN A 238 -12.28 -5.47 43.68
C GLN A 238 -11.50 -4.26 43.13
N TYR A 239 -11.17 -3.29 43.98
CA TYR A 239 -10.29 -2.17 43.60
C TYR A 239 -8.95 -2.64 43.04
N LYS A 240 -8.26 -3.57 43.72
CA LYS A 240 -6.98 -4.13 43.23
C LYS A 240 -7.14 -4.86 41.90
N MET A 241 -8.20 -5.65 41.76
CA MET A 241 -8.52 -6.35 40.51
C MET A 241 -8.76 -5.38 39.35
N ILE A 242 -9.44 -4.25 39.60
CA ILE A 242 -9.64 -3.19 38.60
C ILE A 242 -8.30 -2.56 38.21
N MET A 243 -7.47 -2.14 39.18
CA MET A 243 -6.16 -1.54 38.88
C MET A 243 -5.26 -2.47 38.08
N ALA A 244 -5.18 -3.74 38.48
CA ALA A 244 -4.46 -4.77 37.75
C ALA A 244 -5.02 -4.97 36.33
N SER A 245 -6.33 -4.92 36.14
CA SER A 245 -6.94 -5.02 34.81
C SER A 245 -6.63 -3.81 33.93
N ILE A 246 -6.63 -2.60 34.48
CA ILE A 246 -6.25 -1.40 33.74
C ILE A 246 -4.80 -1.53 33.28
N ALA A 247 -3.89 -1.90 34.19
CA ALA A 247 -2.48 -2.09 33.86
C ALA A 247 -2.31 -3.15 32.75
N ASP A 248 -2.95 -4.31 32.88
CA ASP A 248 -2.87 -5.40 31.90
C ASP A 248 -3.34 -5.00 30.49
N ILE A 249 -4.53 -4.39 30.41
CA ILE A 249 -5.12 -4.01 29.13
C ILE A 249 -4.27 -2.93 28.45
N SER A 250 -3.71 -2.00 29.23
CA SER A 250 -3.14 -0.75 28.67
C SER A 250 -1.62 -0.68 28.59
N TYR A 251 -0.88 -1.34 29.49
CA TYR A 251 0.58 -1.21 29.60
C TYR A 251 1.30 -1.59 28.30
N ASN A 252 1.00 -2.78 27.77
CA ASN A 252 1.65 -3.29 26.57
C ASN A 252 1.37 -2.39 25.37
N TYR A 253 0.15 -1.87 25.25
CA TYR A 253 -0.18 -0.93 24.21
C TYR A 253 0.59 0.38 24.34
N PHE A 254 0.63 0.99 25.52
CA PHE A 254 1.26 2.30 25.69
C PHE A 254 2.78 2.22 25.54
N ILE A 255 3.44 1.19 26.09
CA ILE A 255 4.85 0.88 25.82
C ILE A 255 5.06 0.72 24.31
N SER A 256 4.20 -0.05 23.66
CA SER A 256 4.30 -0.31 22.23
C SER A 256 4.10 0.95 21.40
N THR A 257 3.26 1.90 21.85
CA THR A 257 3.03 3.20 21.22
C THR A 257 4.25 4.11 21.34
N GLN A 258 4.90 4.15 22.51
CA GLN A 258 6.15 4.90 22.69
C GLN A 258 7.28 4.32 21.81
N VAL A 259 7.38 2.99 21.72
CA VAL A 259 8.31 2.30 20.80
C VAL A 259 7.93 2.54 19.33
N ALA A 260 6.63 2.67 19.02
CA ALA A 260 6.13 2.98 17.68
C ALA A 260 6.62 4.36 17.24
N GLU A 261 6.52 5.37 18.09
CA GLU A 261 6.90 6.74 17.73
C GLU A 261 8.40 6.85 17.42
N LEU A 262 9.24 6.22 18.24
CA LEU A 262 10.68 6.08 17.95
C LEU A 262 10.94 5.29 16.65
N SER A 263 10.12 4.27 16.38
CA SER A 263 10.23 3.48 15.15
C SER A 263 9.83 4.27 13.90
N LYS A 264 8.80 5.11 13.97
CA LYS A 264 8.40 6.04 12.89
C LYS A 264 9.53 7.01 12.59
N GLN A 265 10.08 7.66 13.62
CA GLN A 265 11.22 8.57 13.46
C GLN A 265 12.40 7.86 12.78
N ARG A 266 12.69 6.62 13.18
CA ARG A 266 13.77 5.85 12.57
C ARG A 266 13.50 5.49 11.12
N VAL A 267 12.26 5.14 10.76
CA VAL A 267 11.87 4.91 9.34
C VAL A 267 12.09 6.19 8.53
N THR A 268 11.64 7.34 9.04
CA THR A 268 11.84 8.63 8.38
C THR A 268 13.32 8.94 8.15
N ILE A 269 14.16 8.79 9.17
CA ILE A 269 15.61 9.00 9.06
C ILE A 269 16.21 8.06 8.02
N THR A 270 15.84 6.77 8.06
CA THR A 270 16.38 5.76 7.14
C THR A 270 15.98 6.05 5.68
N LEU A 271 14.76 6.53 5.44
CA LEU A 271 14.30 6.96 4.11
C LEU A 271 15.06 8.20 3.62
N LEU A 272 15.31 9.17 4.50
CA LEU A 272 16.11 10.36 4.17
C LEU A 272 17.54 9.97 3.79
N GLU A 273 18.19 9.14 4.60
CA GLU A 273 19.54 8.60 4.32
C GLU A 273 19.60 7.90 2.94
N MET A 274 18.55 7.15 2.58
CA MET A 274 18.45 6.51 1.27
C MET A 274 18.36 7.53 0.14
N VAL A 275 17.50 8.54 0.27
CA VAL A 275 17.33 9.60 -0.75
C VAL A 275 18.62 10.42 -0.91
N GLU A 276 19.27 10.79 0.19
CA GLU A 276 20.54 11.53 0.16
C GLU A 276 21.65 10.75 -0.55
N LYS A 277 21.70 9.43 -0.35
CA LYS A 277 22.64 8.57 -1.06
C LYS A 277 22.38 8.59 -2.57
N ILE A 278 21.12 8.43 -2.99
CA ILE A 278 20.73 8.47 -4.41
C ILE A 278 21.10 9.82 -5.05
N ILE A 279 20.83 10.94 -4.35
CA ILE A 279 21.21 12.28 -4.81
C ILE A 279 22.72 12.38 -5.00
N THR A 280 23.49 11.89 -4.03
CA THR A 280 24.96 11.92 -4.07
C THR A 280 25.52 11.11 -5.24
N ASP A 281 25.03 9.89 -5.43
CA ASP A 281 25.44 9.01 -6.53
C ASP A 281 25.14 9.64 -7.89
N LYS A 282 23.97 10.27 -8.04
CA LYS A 282 23.57 10.95 -9.28
C LYS A 282 24.39 12.21 -9.54
N ALA A 283 24.69 13.00 -8.50
CA ALA A 283 25.56 14.17 -8.60
C ALA A 283 26.98 13.78 -9.04
N ASN A 284 27.53 12.69 -8.50
CA ASN A 284 28.83 12.16 -8.88
C ASN A 284 28.84 11.70 -10.35
N SER A 285 27.81 10.97 -10.78
CA SER A 285 27.67 10.55 -12.18
C SER A 285 27.62 11.75 -13.15
N LEU A 286 26.93 12.83 -12.79
CA LEU A 286 26.87 14.06 -13.59
C LEU A 286 28.24 14.74 -13.67
N LYS A 287 28.95 14.87 -12.54
CA LYS A 287 30.30 15.46 -12.52
C LYS A 287 31.27 14.70 -13.43
N GLU A 288 31.25 13.37 -13.41
CA GLU A 288 32.08 12.54 -14.28
C GLU A 288 31.74 12.74 -15.77
N LYS A 289 30.44 12.81 -16.12
CA LYS A 289 30.02 13.10 -17.50
C LYS A 289 30.49 14.47 -17.98
N MET A 290 30.39 15.49 -17.13
CA MET A 290 30.85 16.84 -17.47
C MET A 290 32.36 16.91 -17.66
N LYS A 291 33.11 16.21 -16.80
CA LYS A 291 34.57 16.09 -16.92
C LYS A 291 34.97 15.42 -18.24
N ASN A 292 34.38 14.27 -18.53
CA ASN A 292 34.64 13.54 -19.77
C ASN A 292 34.31 14.40 -21.01
N TYR A 293 33.18 15.12 -21.00
CA TYR A 293 32.83 16.02 -22.11
C TYR A 293 33.84 17.18 -22.29
N ALA A 294 34.37 17.73 -21.20
CA ALA A 294 35.40 18.76 -21.27
C ALA A 294 36.73 18.23 -21.82
N ASP A 295 37.07 16.99 -21.51
CA ASP A 295 38.30 16.33 -22.00
C ASP A 295 38.18 15.94 -23.48
N THR A 296 37.01 15.51 -23.97
CA THR A 296 36.80 15.18 -25.39
C THR A 296 36.79 16.42 -26.31
N ASN A 297 36.38 17.58 -25.80
CA ASN A 297 36.35 18.83 -26.59
C ASN A 297 37.63 19.67 -26.48
N ARG A 298 38.66 19.17 -25.79
CA ARG A 298 40.01 19.76 -25.74
C ARG A 298 40.99 19.10 -26.72
N ASN A 299 40.61 17.99 -27.34
CA ASN A 299 41.33 17.31 -28.43
C ASN A 299 40.71 17.65 -29.79
#